data_AF-A0A2C5Z561-F1
#
_entry.id   AF-A0A2C5Z561-F1
#
_cell.length_a   1.000
_cell.length_b   1.000
_cell.length_c   1.000
_cell.angle_alpha   90.00
_cell.angle_beta   90.00
_cell.angle_gamma   90.00
#
_symmetry.space_group_name_H-M   'P 1'
#
loop_
_entity.id
_entity.type
_entity.pdbx_description
1 polymer ?
#
loop_
_entity_poly.entity_id
_entity_poly.type
_entity_poly.pdbx_seq_one_letter_code
_entity_poly.pdbx_strand_id
1 'polypeptide(L)'
;MSRIRWDPSLDPSDYTVGYRDRFAGVRERSLEGWTAESTDEDFIPQHRIVYFRRRSDGALVWDRRSRVDAVFSRRGSPGSGSEL
;
A
#
# COMPACT_ATOMS: atom_id res chain seq x y z
N MET A 1 7.91 -7.83 2.53
CA MET A 1 6.77 -7.97 1.61
C MET A 1 5.45 -7.79 2.38
N SER A 2 4.79 -6.64 2.19
CA SER A 2 3.44 -6.23 2.66
C SER A 2 3.12 -6.21 4.16
N ARG A 3 3.71 -5.26 4.91
CA ARG A 3 3.34 -4.97 6.31
C ARG A 3 2.08 -4.10 6.46
N ILE A 4 1.63 -3.39 5.41
CA ILE A 4 0.38 -2.60 5.42
C ILE A 4 -0.83 -3.46 5.77
N ARG A 5 -0.85 -4.73 5.34
CA ARG A 5 -1.92 -5.67 5.69
C ARG A 5 -1.95 -6.02 7.19
N TRP A 6 -0.82 -5.89 7.88
CA TRP A 6 -0.60 -6.42 9.22
C TRP A 6 -0.24 -5.35 10.24
N ASP A 7 -0.27 -4.07 9.86
CA ASP A 7 0.01 -2.99 10.79
C ASP A 7 -1.32 -2.53 11.41
N PRO A 8 -1.60 -2.88 12.68
CA PRO A 8 -2.87 -2.56 13.32
C PRO A 8 -3.04 -1.05 13.61
N SER A 9 -2.00 -0.24 13.37
CA SER A 9 -2.09 1.22 13.50
C SER A 9 -2.59 1.91 12.23
N LEU A 10 -2.75 1.16 11.13
CA LEU A 10 -3.26 1.67 9.86
C LEU A 10 -4.73 1.28 9.70
N ASP A 11 -5.59 2.28 9.56
CA ASP A 11 -7.01 2.07 9.28
C ASP A 11 -7.20 1.66 7.81
N PRO A 12 -7.59 0.41 7.50
CA PRO A 12 -7.67 -0.07 6.12
C PRO A 12 -8.77 0.61 5.29
N SER A 13 -9.73 1.29 5.92
CA SER A 13 -10.73 2.09 5.20
C SER A 13 -10.10 3.35 4.59
N ASP A 14 -9.06 3.88 5.22
CA ASP A 14 -8.30 5.04 4.74
C ASP A 14 -7.25 4.70 3.67
N TYR A 15 -7.13 3.43 3.24
CA TYR A 15 -6.18 3.02 2.19
C TYR A 15 -6.86 2.42 0.97
N THR A 16 -6.22 2.64 -0.17
CA THR A 16 -6.60 2.10 -1.48
C THR A 16 -5.42 1.34 -2.05
N VAL A 17 -5.66 0.17 -2.62
CA VAL A 17 -4.66 -0.63 -3.33
C VAL A 17 -4.86 -0.48 -4.83
N GLY A 18 -3.80 -0.06 -5.52
CA GLY A 18 -3.71 -0.07 -6.97
C GLY A 18 -3.12 -1.39 -7.44
N TYR A 19 -3.84 -2.12 -8.29
CA TYR A 19 -3.41 -3.44 -8.77
C TYR A 19 -3.65 -3.60 -10.27
N ARG A 20 -2.83 -4.44 -10.92
CA ARG A 20 -3.07 -4.85 -12.31
C ARG A 20 -4.11 -5.95 -12.37
N ASP A 21 -5.27 -5.62 -12.91
CA ASP A 21 -6.30 -6.56 -13.33
C ASP A 21 -5.89 -7.31 -14.61
N ARG A 22 -6.45 -8.50 -14.79
CA ARG A 22 -6.17 -9.39 -15.93
C ARG A 22 -6.73 -8.88 -17.26
N PHE A 23 -7.74 -8.01 -17.24
CA PHE A 23 -8.40 -7.52 -18.45
C PHE A 23 -8.47 -5.98 -18.50
N ALA A 24 -8.66 -5.33 -17.36
CA ALA A 24 -8.97 -3.91 -17.28
C ALA A 24 -7.76 -2.98 -17.02
N GLY A 25 -6.54 -3.51 -16.95
CA GLY A 25 -5.35 -2.70 -16.64
C GLY A 25 -5.23 -2.37 -15.14
N VAL A 26 -4.75 -1.18 -14.78
CA VAL A 26 -4.60 -0.81 -13.36
C VAL A 26 -5.96 -0.39 -12.78
N ARG A 27 -6.40 -1.08 -11.73
CA ARG A 27 -7.64 -0.85 -10.99
C ARG A 27 -7.32 -0.46 -9.56
N GLU A 28 -8.22 0.31 -8.95
CA GLU A 28 -8.13 0.70 -7.54
C GLU A 28 -9.26 0.05 -6.74
N ARG A 29 -8.95 -0.41 -5.54
CA ARG A 29 -9.93 -0.95 -4.58
C ARG A 29 -9.58 -0.52 -3.16
N SER A 30 -10.59 -0.27 -2.32
CA SER A 30 -10.39 -0.02 -0.89
C SER A 30 -9.71 -1.22 -0.21
N LEU A 31 -8.76 -0.96 0.69
CA LEU A 31 -8.01 -2.01 1.38
C LEU A 31 -8.89 -2.80 2.36
N GLU A 32 -9.90 -2.14 2.94
CA GLU A 32 -10.94 -2.76 3.78
C GLU A 32 -11.65 -3.92 3.05
N GLY A 33 -12.15 -3.68 1.84
CA GLY A 33 -12.84 -4.71 1.03
C GLY A 33 -11.93 -5.83 0.53
N TRP A 34 -10.63 -5.58 0.40
CA TRP A 34 -9.64 -6.63 0.10
C TRP A 34 -9.34 -7.53 1.32
N THR A 35 -9.55 -7.03 2.53
CA THR A 35 -9.25 -7.78 3.77
C THR A 35 -10.45 -8.56 4.30
N ALA A 36 -11.65 -7.99 4.21
CA ALA A 36 -12.82 -8.55 4.89
C ALA A 36 -13.44 -9.78 4.19
N GLU A 37 -13.47 -9.80 2.85
CA GLU A 37 -14.34 -10.72 2.12
C GLU A 37 -13.72 -11.26 0.81
N SER A 38 -12.40 -11.23 0.65
CA SER A 38 -11.75 -11.81 -0.55
C SER A 38 -11.92 -13.33 -0.55
N THR A 39 -13.01 -13.79 -1.15
CA THR A 39 -13.21 -15.14 -1.65
C THR A 39 -12.14 -15.38 -2.73
N ASP A 40 -11.59 -16.60 -2.85
CA ASP A 40 -10.44 -16.97 -3.71
C ASP A 40 -10.46 -16.35 -5.14
N GLU A 41 -11.64 -16.13 -5.72
CA GLU A 41 -11.81 -15.54 -7.06
C GLU A 41 -11.49 -14.04 -7.17
N ASP A 42 -11.55 -13.30 -6.06
CA ASP A 42 -11.36 -11.85 -6.00
C ASP A 42 -10.03 -11.45 -5.32
N PHE A 43 -9.21 -12.45 -5.00
CA PHE A 43 -7.90 -12.26 -4.41
C PHE A 43 -6.93 -11.54 -5.36
N ILE A 44 -6.46 -10.36 -4.95
CA ILE A 44 -5.41 -9.63 -5.65
C ILE A 44 -4.03 -10.18 -5.23
N PRO A 45 -3.28 -10.83 -6.14
CA PRO A 45 -1.96 -11.34 -5.83
C PRO A 45 -0.99 -10.19 -5.56
N GLN A 46 -0.08 -10.37 -4.60
CA GLN A 46 0.88 -9.35 -4.19
C GLN A 46 1.73 -8.82 -5.35
N HIS A 47 2.15 -9.67 -6.29
CA HIS A 47 2.96 -9.27 -7.43
C HIS A 47 2.20 -8.36 -8.42
N ARG A 48 0.86 -8.34 -8.36
CA ARG A 48 0.01 -7.46 -9.17
C ARG A 48 -0.22 -6.11 -8.51
N ILE A 49 0.12 -5.96 -7.23
CA ILE A 49 0.02 -4.68 -6.54
C ILE A 49 1.07 -3.73 -7.11
N VAL A 50 0.59 -2.56 -7.54
CA VAL A 50 1.41 -1.49 -8.13
C VAL A 50 1.73 -0.44 -7.09
N TYR A 51 0.73 -0.01 -6.32
CA TYR A 51 0.86 1.02 -5.29
C TYR A 51 -0.17 0.89 -4.17
N PHE A 52 0.08 1.59 -3.07
CA PHE A 52 -0.89 1.89 -2.02
C PHE A 52 -1.02 3.40 -1.85
N ARG A 53 -2.26 3.87 -1.78
CA ARG A 53 -2.61 5.29 -1.64
C ARG A 53 -3.45 5.49 -0.39
N ARG A 54 -3.11 6.49 0.41
CA ARG A 54 -3.92 6.94 1.54
C ARG A 54 -5.02 7.88 1.05
N ARG A 55 -6.28 7.62 1.39
CA ARG A 55 -7.44 8.41 0.95
C ARG A 55 -7.52 9.76 1.66
N SER A 56 -7.22 9.83 2.96
CA SER A 56 -7.27 11.09 3.72
C SER A 56 -6.52 12.25 3.09
N ASP A 57 -5.38 11.98 2.42
CA ASP A 57 -4.49 13.02 1.90
C ASP A 57 -4.08 12.78 0.42
N GLY A 58 -4.52 11.67 -0.18
CA GLY A 58 -4.14 11.27 -1.53
C GLY A 58 -2.69 10.79 -1.69
N ALA A 59 -1.90 10.77 -0.62
CA ALA A 59 -0.49 10.40 -0.64
C ALA A 59 -0.26 8.93 -1.02
N LEU A 60 0.68 8.69 -1.94
CA LEU A 60 1.21 7.35 -2.20
C LEU A 60 2.13 6.95 -1.05
N VAL A 61 1.70 5.98 -0.24
CA VAL A 61 2.51 5.49 0.88
C VAL A 61 3.47 4.39 0.44
N TRP A 62 3.17 3.75 -0.68
CA TRP A 62 4.04 2.77 -1.31
C TRP A 62 3.78 2.77 -2.81
N ASP A 63 4.82 2.82 -3.64
CA ASP A 63 4.69 2.68 -5.09
C ASP A 63 5.89 1.96 -5.67
N ARG A 64 5.62 0.91 -6.44
CA ARG A 64 6.65 0.06 -7.04
C ARG A 64 7.45 0.78 -8.14
N ARG A 65 6.81 1.72 -8.85
CA ARG A 65 7.45 2.43 -9.98
C ARG A 65 8.34 3.58 -9.51
N SER A 66 7.84 4.37 -8.58
CA SER A 66 8.51 5.56 -8.03
C SER A 66 9.41 5.23 -6.84
N ARG A 67 9.47 3.95 -6.43
CA ARG A 67 10.21 3.47 -5.24
C ARG A 67 9.84 4.21 -3.96
N VAL A 68 8.60 4.68 -3.86
CA VAL A 68 8.09 5.32 -2.65
C VAL A 68 7.85 4.24 -1.61
N ASP A 69 8.37 4.45 -0.40
CA ASP A 69 8.29 3.51 0.70
C ASP A 69 8.08 4.25 2.04
N ALA A 70 7.00 5.02 2.11
CA ALA A 70 6.65 5.77 3.32
C ALA A 70 6.12 4.86 4.45
N VAL A 71 5.73 3.62 4.12
CA VAL A 71 5.26 2.60 5.07
C VAL A 71 6.35 2.18 6.05
N PHE A 72 7.63 2.18 5.64
CA PHE A 72 8.75 1.79 6.51
C PHE A 72 9.43 2.99 7.18
N SER A 73 9.19 4.23 6.72
CA SER A 73 9.84 5.43 7.25
C SER A 73 9.39 5.86 8.65
N ARG A 74 8.46 5.14 9.30
CA ARG A 74 7.98 5.47 10.65
C ARG A 74 8.59 4.64 11.80
N ARG A 75 9.70 3.94 11.55
CA ARG A 75 10.64 3.54 12.62
C ARG A 75 12.06 3.95 12.25
N GLY A 76 12.37 5.22 12.52
CA GLY A 76 13.71 5.77 12.44
C GLY A 76 13.70 7.27 12.69
N SER A 77 14.02 7.66 13.91
CA SER A 77 14.36 9.03 14.32
C SER A 77 15.37 9.70 13.36
N PRO A 78 15.46 11.04 13.31
CA PRO A 78 16.39 11.75 12.43
C PRO A 78 17.85 11.43 12.81
N GLY A 79 18.52 10.64 11.97
CA GLY A 79 19.97 10.59 11.95
C GLY A 79 20.49 11.78 11.16
N SER A 80 20.71 12.90 11.84
CA SER A 80 21.60 13.95 11.36
C SER A 80 22.99 13.33 11.21
N GLY A 81 23.37 12.97 9.99
CA GLY A 81 24.71 12.56 9.62
C GLY A 81 25.33 13.65 8.76
N SER A 82 25.49 14.84 9.33
CA SER A 82 26.42 15.84 8.84
C SER A 82 27.80 15.51 9.41
N GLU A 83 28.64 14.82 8.66
CA GLU A 83 30.07 14.79 8.93
C GLU A 83 30.88 14.85 7.61
N LEU A 84 31.51 16.02 7.47
CA LEU A 84 32.79 16.38 6.83
C LEU A 84 32.92 16.28 5.30
#